data_AF-A0A1E1V2D7-F1
#
_entry.id   AF-A0A1E1V2D7-F1
#
_cell.length_a   1.000
_cell.length_b   1.000
_cell.length_c   1.000
_cell.angle_alpha   90.00
_cell.angle_beta   90.00
_cell.angle_gamma   90.00
#
_symmetry.space_group_name_H-M   'P 1'
#
loop_
_entity.id
_entity.type
_entity.pdbx_description
1 polymer ?
#
loop_
_entity_poly.entity_id
_entity_poly.type
_entity_poly.pdbx_seq_one_letter_code
_entity_poly.pdbx_strand_id
1 'polypeptide(L)'
;MRVFVASLATETNTFAPLFVDRSAFEAAFYCPPGTHPETPTLCSAPMVAARRRAASEGYTLIEGTATWAEPAGLVSREGYESLRDEILSQLRAALPVDIVLFGLHGAMVARDYDDCEGDLMARARAIAGPDCIIGAELDMHCHLTTEMVDAADVIVAFKEFPHTDFLDRAEDLLELCLRAARGQVKPVSAVFDCRGIASFMTSREPGRSFVDRIQAMEGRDGILSISVAHGFQAADVADVGTKVLVIADGDADKAAALAKTLGLEILRWGPSGAAPKHYKPDEGIEAALALAQDGRPVILADRWDNPGGGVAGDSSVMVEALLRRPEVPAAIGALWDPVAVSLCRAAGVGAEISLRFAGKAAPSSGRPIDATVVVTGTTPDLVVPFAQSWVSLGAAAAIRIGNLDIVLASTRAQTFSPPVFTNLGVDLAAKRVVVVKSSNHFHAAFAPIAASVLYLDSGGPYPPDASKIPYTKISRPFSPLDPNPWL
;
A
#
# COMPACT_ATOMS: atom_id res chain seq x y z
N MET A 1 11.06 -9.70 -30.06
CA MET A 1 9.86 -9.25 -29.35
C MET A 1 10.03 -7.79 -28.93
N ARG A 2 8.95 -7.04 -28.81
CA ARG A 2 8.87 -5.65 -28.34
C ARG A 2 7.99 -5.62 -27.09
N VAL A 3 8.53 -5.11 -26.00
CA VAL A 3 7.86 -5.06 -24.69
C VAL A 3 7.64 -3.60 -24.34
N PHE A 4 6.39 -3.20 -24.20
CA PHE A 4 6.02 -1.90 -23.61
C PHE A 4 5.75 -2.07 -22.11
N VAL A 5 6.24 -1.14 -21.29
CA VAL A 5 5.98 -1.16 -19.84
C VAL A 5 5.64 0.24 -19.33
N ALA A 6 4.63 0.35 -18.47
CA ALA A 6 4.22 1.61 -17.83
C ALA A 6 3.67 1.36 -16.42
N SER A 7 3.51 2.44 -15.64
CA SER A 7 2.91 2.37 -14.31
C SER A 7 2.07 3.60 -14.01
N LEU A 8 0.86 3.38 -13.47
CA LEU A 8 -0.02 4.41 -12.95
C LEU A 8 -0.71 3.84 -11.73
N ALA A 9 -0.42 4.41 -10.56
CA ALA A 9 -0.87 3.78 -9.33
C ALA A 9 -1.11 4.77 -8.18
N THR A 10 -2.15 4.50 -7.42
CA THR A 10 -2.41 5.03 -6.08
C THR A 10 -3.47 4.14 -5.42
N GLU A 11 -3.61 4.20 -4.11
CA GLU A 11 -4.73 3.57 -3.39
C GLU A 11 -5.71 4.66 -2.97
N THR A 12 -6.99 4.47 -3.26
CA THR A 12 -8.01 5.49 -3.00
C THR A 12 -8.93 5.12 -1.85
N ASN A 13 -8.85 5.89 -0.77
CA ASN A 13 -9.84 5.92 0.29
C ASN A 13 -10.98 6.87 -0.07
N THR A 14 -12.08 6.34 -0.59
CA THR A 14 -13.22 7.16 -1.08
C THR A 14 -13.92 7.95 0.04
N PHE A 15 -13.63 7.65 1.31
CA PHE A 15 -14.16 8.36 2.47
C PHE A 15 -13.21 9.45 3.00
N ALA A 16 -11.97 9.49 2.51
CA ALA A 16 -10.99 10.49 2.92
C ALA A 16 -11.24 11.85 2.25
N PRO A 17 -11.06 12.97 2.97
CA PRO A 17 -11.29 14.31 2.43
C PRO A 17 -10.13 14.86 1.59
N LEU A 18 -9.06 14.08 1.37
CA LEU A 18 -7.83 14.50 0.71
C LEU A 18 -7.90 14.20 -0.79
N PHE A 19 -8.45 15.10 -1.60
CA PHE A 19 -8.50 14.90 -3.05
C PHE A 19 -7.10 14.90 -3.67
N VAL A 20 -6.93 14.06 -4.70
CA VAL A 20 -5.67 13.87 -5.43
C VAL A 20 -5.85 14.39 -6.85
N ASP A 21 -4.87 15.11 -7.38
CA ASP A 21 -4.81 15.48 -8.79
C ASP A 21 -3.47 15.08 -9.39
N ARG A 22 -3.24 15.42 -10.66
CA ARG A 22 -1.96 15.13 -11.33
C ARG A 22 -0.75 15.68 -10.58
N SER A 23 -0.86 16.84 -9.92
CA SER A 23 0.27 17.45 -9.22
C SER A 23 0.73 16.59 -8.03
N ALA A 24 -0.17 15.82 -7.41
CA ALA A 24 0.18 14.88 -6.35
C ALA A 24 1.03 13.72 -6.87
N PHE A 25 0.77 13.23 -8.09
CA PHE A 25 1.58 12.23 -8.78
C PHE A 25 2.96 12.81 -9.14
N GLU A 26 2.99 14.02 -9.71
CA GLU A 26 4.22 14.72 -10.08
C GLU A 26 5.13 15.03 -8.89
N ALA A 27 4.53 15.38 -7.74
CA ALA A 27 5.26 15.70 -6.52
C ALA A 27 5.79 14.46 -5.78
N ALA A 28 5.14 13.30 -5.92
CA ALA A 28 5.52 12.07 -5.23
C ALA A 28 6.49 11.22 -6.06
N PHE A 29 6.04 10.73 -7.22
CA PHE A 29 6.85 9.96 -8.15
C PHE A 29 6.28 10.08 -9.56
N TYR A 30 6.99 10.78 -10.44
CA TYR A 30 6.65 10.91 -11.85
C TYR A 30 7.90 10.78 -12.70
N CYS A 31 7.96 9.72 -13.48
CA CYS A 31 9.06 9.42 -14.38
C CYS A 31 8.50 9.24 -15.79
N PRO A 32 8.60 10.23 -16.68
CA PRO A 32 8.32 10.05 -18.10
C PRO A 32 9.39 9.16 -18.78
N PRO A 33 9.15 8.75 -20.04
CA PRO A 33 10.12 7.97 -20.81
C PRO A 33 11.54 8.53 -20.75
N GLY A 34 12.50 7.67 -20.41
CA GLY A 34 13.92 8.03 -20.32
C GLY A 34 14.39 8.63 -18.99
N THR A 35 13.52 8.75 -17.98
CA THR A 35 13.89 9.29 -16.65
C THR A 35 13.72 8.29 -15.51
N HIS A 36 13.43 7.03 -15.80
CA HIS A 36 13.17 6.02 -14.78
C HIS A 36 14.42 5.71 -13.94
N PRO A 37 14.31 5.62 -12.60
CA PRO A 37 15.43 5.21 -11.76
C PRO A 37 15.72 3.71 -11.91
N GLU A 38 16.90 3.30 -11.44
CA GLU A 38 17.27 1.89 -11.31
C GLU A 38 16.59 1.21 -10.11
N THR A 39 16.21 2.00 -9.10
CA THR A 39 15.54 1.50 -7.89
C THR A 39 14.07 1.22 -8.18
N PRO A 40 13.57 0.00 -7.91
CA PRO A 40 12.16 -0.28 -8.01
C PRO A 40 11.39 0.43 -6.90
N THR A 41 10.21 0.92 -7.24
CA THR A 41 9.16 1.26 -6.27
C THR A 41 8.12 0.15 -6.26
N LEU A 42 7.16 0.22 -5.33
CA LEU A 42 6.06 -0.74 -5.23
C LEU A 42 5.32 -0.90 -6.57
N CYS A 43 5.16 0.18 -7.35
CA CYS A 43 4.39 0.14 -8.61
C CYS A 43 5.28 0.14 -9.87
N SER A 44 6.55 0.52 -9.77
CA SER A 44 7.46 0.58 -10.93
C SER A 44 8.35 -0.66 -11.07
N ALA A 45 8.15 -1.68 -10.23
CA ALA A 45 8.92 -2.92 -10.24
C ALA A 45 8.90 -3.66 -11.59
N PRO A 46 7.78 -3.73 -12.36
CA PRO A 46 7.76 -4.38 -13.67
C PRO A 46 8.71 -3.73 -14.67
N MET A 47 8.95 -2.42 -14.54
CA MET A 47 9.90 -1.70 -15.40
C MET A 47 11.34 -2.14 -15.11
N VAL A 48 11.69 -2.28 -13.83
CA VAL A 48 13.02 -2.72 -13.42
C VAL A 48 13.26 -4.17 -13.82
N ALA A 49 12.28 -5.06 -13.60
CA ALA A 49 12.36 -6.46 -14.06
C ALA A 49 12.55 -6.55 -15.58
N ALA A 50 11.74 -5.80 -16.35
CA ALA A 50 11.85 -5.77 -17.80
C ALA A 50 13.20 -5.19 -18.27
N ARG A 51 13.70 -4.13 -17.62
CA ARG A 51 15.01 -3.56 -17.96
C ARG A 51 16.15 -4.56 -17.73
N ARG A 52 16.14 -5.26 -16.59
CA ARG A 52 17.18 -6.23 -16.21
C ARG A 52 17.27 -7.39 -17.19
N ARG A 53 16.13 -7.85 -17.73
CA ARG A 53 16.07 -9.03 -18.60
C ARG A 53 16.07 -8.73 -20.09
N ALA A 54 15.96 -7.48 -20.51
CA ALA A 54 15.90 -7.10 -21.93
C ALA A 54 17.06 -7.66 -22.76
N ALA A 55 18.31 -7.52 -22.27
CA ALA A 55 19.49 -7.97 -22.99
C ALA A 55 19.58 -9.50 -23.08
N SER A 56 19.32 -10.22 -21.98
CA SER A 56 19.42 -11.69 -21.95
C SER A 56 18.29 -12.38 -22.72
N GLU A 57 17.10 -11.78 -22.75
CA GLU A 57 15.92 -12.32 -23.45
C GLU A 57 15.80 -11.83 -24.91
N GLY A 58 16.63 -10.86 -25.31
CA GLY A 58 16.72 -10.36 -26.68
C GLY A 58 15.49 -9.57 -27.16
N TYR A 59 14.75 -8.91 -26.27
CA TYR A 59 13.63 -8.05 -26.64
C TYR A 59 14.00 -6.57 -26.63
N THR A 60 13.26 -5.78 -27.42
CA THR A 60 13.33 -4.32 -27.35
C THR A 60 12.39 -3.83 -26.25
N LEU A 61 12.93 -3.20 -25.21
CA LEU A 61 12.14 -2.56 -24.16
C LEU A 61 11.75 -1.14 -24.57
N ILE A 62 10.49 -0.79 -24.33
CA ILE A 62 9.93 0.54 -24.55
C ILE A 62 9.25 0.96 -23.24
N GLU A 63 9.82 1.95 -22.57
CA GLU A 63 9.31 2.43 -21.28
C GLU A 63 8.37 3.62 -21.51
N GLY A 64 7.11 3.46 -21.13
CA GLY A 64 6.14 4.54 -20.96
C GLY A 64 6.32 5.23 -19.59
N THR A 65 5.43 6.15 -19.27
CA THR A 65 5.42 6.88 -18.00
C THR A 65 5.19 5.92 -16.83
N ALA A 66 5.93 6.15 -15.74
CA ALA A 66 5.75 5.53 -14.44
C ALA A 66 5.38 6.60 -13.41
N THR A 67 4.27 6.42 -12.71
CA THR A 67 3.87 7.40 -11.71
C THR A 67 3.08 6.82 -10.55
N TRP A 68 3.28 7.41 -9.37
CA TRP A 68 2.63 7.07 -8.12
C TRP A 68 2.28 8.33 -7.34
N ALA A 69 1.08 8.34 -6.75
CA ALA A 69 0.70 9.30 -5.72
C ALA A 69 0.48 8.58 -4.39
N GLU A 70 0.90 9.20 -3.29
CA GLU A 70 0.64 8.67 -1.94
C GLU A 70 -0.87 8.46 -1.73
N PRO A 71 -1.32 7.31 -1.20
CA PRO A 71 -2.74 6.96 -1.08
C PRO A 71 -3.55 8.07 -0.45
N ALA A 72 -4.71 8.46 -0.97
CA ALA A 72 -5.51 9.54 -0.39
C ALA A 72 -7.00 9.37 -0.71
N GLY A 73 -7.76 10.47 -0.75
CA GLY A 73 -9.12 10.52 -1.27
C GLY A 73 -9.19 10.39 -2.79
N LEU A 74 -10.38 10.63 -3.34
CA LEU A 74 -10.66 10.47 -4.77
C LEU A 74 -9.66 11.22 -5.66
N VAL A 75 -9.17 10.52 -6.68
CA VAL A 75 -8.42 11.15 -7.77
C VAL A 75 -9.38 11.99 -8.60
N SER A 76 -8.97 13.20 -8.97
CA SER A 76 -9.73 14.04 -9.88
C SER A 76 -9.84 13.37 -11.25
N ARG A 77 -10.99 13.55 -11.91
CA ARG A 77 -11.23 13.04 -13.26
C ARG A 77 -10.10 13.45 -14.22
N GLU A 78 -9.79 14.75 -14.26
CA GLU A 78 -8.74 15.29 -15.13
C GLU A 78 -7.35 14.74 -14.78
N GLY A 79 -7.05 14.57 -13.49
CA GLY A 79 -5.80 13.97 -13.05
C GLY A 79 -5.63 12.55 -13.58
N TYR A 80 -6.65 11.71 -13.43
CA TYR A 80 -6.65 10.35 -13.96
C TYR A 80 -6.61 10.33 -15.50
N GLU A 81 -7.56 10.99 -16.16
CA GLU A 81 -7.70 10.97 -17.62
C GLU A 81 -6.41 11.47 -18.31
N SER A 82 -5.78 12.53 -17.78
CA SER A 82 -4.52 13.05 -18.35
C SER A 82 -3.36 12.06 -18.27
N LEU A 83 -3.19 11.36 -17.14
CA LEU A 83 -2.12 10.36 -16.96
C LEU A 83 -2.40 9.08 -17.76
N ARG A 84 -3.66 8.62 -17.75
CA ARG A 84 -4.12 7.49 -18.58
C ARG A 84 -3.85 7.76 -20.05
N ASP A 85 -4.30 8.91 -20.56
CA ASP A 85 -4.21 9.23 -21.98
C ASP A 85 -2.76 9.45 -22.43
N GLU A 86 -1.90 9.98 -21.55
CA GLU A 86 -0.45 10.05 -21.75
C GLU A 86 0.16 8.65 -21.97
N ILE A 87 -0.09 7.70 -21.06
CA ILE A 87 0.40 6.32 -21.16
C ILE A 87 -0.14 5.63 -22.42
N LEU A 88 -1.44 5.76 -22.69
CA LEU A 88 -2.05 5.16 -23.88
C LEU A 88 -1.52 5.78 -25.18
N SER A 89 -1.18 7.07 -25.18
CA SER A 89 -0.53 7.68 -26.34
C SER A 89 0.88 7.14 -26.57
N GLN A 90 1.63 6.89 -25.51
CA GLN A 90 2.96 6.28 -25.60
C GLN A 90 2.88 4.83 -26.11
N LEU A 91 1.89 4.07 -25.64
CA LEU A 91 1.63 2.73 -26.15
C LEU A 91 1.32 2.75 -27.66
N ARG A 92 0.48 3.69 -28.13
CA ARG A 92 0.20 3.84 -29.57
C ARG A 92 1.46 4.13 -30.39
N ALA A 93 2.35 4.98 -29.86
CA ALA A 93 3.62 5.30 -30.51
C ALA A 93 4.61 4.12 -30.49
N ALA A 94 4.46 3.19 -29.54
CA ALA A 94 5.29 2.00 -29.40
C ALA A 94 4.91 0.86 -30.36
N LEU A 95 3.73 0.92 -30.99
CA LEU A 95 3.24 -0.17 -31.83
C LEU A 95 4.15 -0.47 -33.05
N PRO A 96 4.18 -1.73 -33.52
CA PRO A 96 3.57 -2.91 -32.91
C PRO A 96 4.29 -3.35 -31.63
N VAL A 97 3.60 -3.99 -30.68
CA VAL A 97 4.19 -4.57 -29.46
C VAL A 97 3.72 -6.01 -29.29
N ASP A 98 4.57 -6.86 -28.73
CA ASP A 98 4.24 -8.26 -28.46
C ASP A 98 3.79 -8.46 -27.01
N ILE A 99 4.26 -7.60 -26.10
CA ILE A 99 3.92 -7.64 -24.67
C ILE A 99 3.69 -6.20 -24.18
N VAL A 100 2.64 -6.01 -23.39
CA VAL A 100 2.40 -4.82 -22.56
C VAL A 100 2.42 -5.24 -21.10
N LEU A 101 3.24 -4.59 -20.29
CA LEU A 101 3.33 -4.79 -18.85
C LEU A 101 2.88 -3.54 -18.11
N PHE A 102 2.03 -3.71 -17.10
CA PHE A 102 1.64 -2.64 -16.21
C PHE A 102 2.04 -2.96 -14.78
N GLY A 103 2.62 -1.97 -14.08
CA GLY A 103 2.68 -1.97 -12.63
C GLY A 103 1.63 -1.04 -12.07
N LEU A 104 0.59 -1.60 -11.46
CA LEU A 104 -0.58 -0.86 -10.97
C LEU A 104 -0.79 -1.14 -9.48
N HIS A 105 -1.60 -0.33 -8.83
CA HIS A 105 -2.06 -0.66 -7.48
C HIS A 105 -3.24 -1.63 -7.55
N GLY A 106 -4.22 -1.33 -8.40
CA GLY A 106 -5.50 -2.04 -8.51
C GLY A 106 -6.59 -1.51 -7.59
N ALA A 107 -6.37 -0.40 -6.88
CA ALA A 107 -7.38 0.22 -6.00
C ALA A 107 -7.48 1.74 -6.22
N MET A 108 -7.16 2.21 -7.42
CA MET A 108 -7.33 3.61 -7.77
C MET A 108 -8.78 3.89 -8.15
N VAL A 109 -9.38 4.85 -7.46
CA VAL A 109 -10.73 5.35 -7.74
C VAL A 109 -10.63 6.82 -8.09
N ALA A 110 -11.11 7.19 -9.26
CA ALA A 110 -11.21 8.58 -9.67
C ALA A 110 -12.67 9.02 -9.68
N ARG A 111 -12.88 10.34 -9.73
CA ARG A 111 -14.22 10.90 -9.91
C ARG A 111 -14.81 10.33 -11.20
N ASP A 112 -15.93 9.61 -11.06
CA ASP A 112 -16.68 8.93 -12.12
C ASP A 112 -15.97 7.70 -12.74
N TYR A 113 -14.95 7.18 -12.06
CA TYR A 113 -14.25 5.94 -12.42
C TYR A 113 -14.04 5.08 -11.17
N ASP A 114 -14.87 4.04 -11.01
CA ASP A 114 -14.74 3.08 -9.89
C ASP A 114 -13.61 2.07 -10.11
N ASP A 115 -13.22 1.85 -11.36
CA ASP A 115 -12.15 0.94 -11.78
C ASP A 115 -11.25 1.65 -12.80
N CYS A 116 -10.20 2.30 -12.32
CA CYS A 116 -9.27 2.99 -13.21
C CYS A 116 -8.32 2.01 -13.91
N GLU A 117 -7.89 0.97 -13.21
CA GLU A 117 -6.98 -0.04 -13.75
C GLU A 117 -7.64 -0.84 -14.87
N GLY A 118 -8.90 -1.25 -14.72
CA GLY A 118 -9.72 -1.86 -15.77
C GLY A 118 -9.89 -0.95 -16.98
N ASP A 119 -10.26 0.32 -16.80
CA ASP A 119 -10.40 1.30 -17.90
C ASP A 119 -9.07 1.48 -18.67
N LEU A 120 -7.94 1.57 -17.97
CA LEU A 120 -6.61 1.65 -18.59
C LEU A 120 -6.29 0.38 -19.38
N MET A 121 -6.45 -0.79 -18.76
CA MET A 121 -6.08 -2.09 -19.35
C MET A 121 -6.98 -2.45 -20.54
N ALA A 122 -8.29 -2.23 -20.45
CA ALA A 122 -9.23 -2.48 -21.54
C ALA A 122 -8.91 -1.60 -22.76
N ARG A 123 -8.56 -0.33 -22.55
CA ARG A 123 -8.11 0.55 -23.65
C ARG A 123 -6.76 0.12 -24.22
N ALA A 124 -5.82 -0.32 -23.38
CA ALA A 124 -4.55 -0.86 -23.81
C ALA A 124 -4.74 -2.11 -24.68
N ARG A 125 -5.63 -3.03 -24.29
CA ARG A 125 -6.06 -4.19 -25.08
C ARG A 125 -6.60 -3.78 -26.45
N ALA A 126 -7.49 -2.80 -26.50
CA ALA A 126 -8.03 -2.30 -27.76
C ALA A 126 -6.96 -1.68 -28.70
N ILE A 127 -5.90 -1.10 -28.13
CA ILE A 127 -4.78 -0.50 -28.89
C ILE A 127 -3.77 -1.55 -29.37
N ALA A 128 -3.35 -2.45 -28.47
CA ALA A 128 -2.31 -3.44 -28.74
C ALA A 128 -2.82 -4.63 -29.58
N GLY A 129 -4.13 -4.89 -29.55
CA GLY A 129 -4.77 -5.97 -30.28
C GLY A 129 -4.85 -7.29 -29.50
N PRO A 130 -5.54 -8.30 -30.06
CA PRO A 130 -5.79 -9.58 -29.38
C PRO A 130 -4.56 -10.48 -29.27
N ASP A 131 -3.56 -10.31 -30.14
CA ASP A 131 -2.37 -11.17 -30.18
C ASP A 131 -1.27 -10.73 -29.21
N CYS A 132 -1.31 -9.47 -28.74
CA CYS A 132 -0.36 -8.96 -27.77
C CYS A 132 -0.63 -9.57 -26.39
N ILE A 133 0.39 -9.99 -25.65
CA ILE A 133 0.23 -10.41 -24.26
C ILE A 133 0.14 -9.18 -23.36
N ILE A 134 -0.88 -9.09 -22.52
CA ILE A 134 -1.03 -8.02 -21.52
C ILE A 134 -0.89 -8.60 -20.11
N GLY A 135 0.11 -8.11 -19.40
CA GLY A 135 0.41 -8.46 -18.02
C GLY A 135 0.21 -7.29 -17.06
N ALA A 136 -0.32 -7.54 -15.87
CA ALA A 136 -0.36 -6.55 -14.79
C ALA A 136 0.15 -7.11 -13.47
N GLU A 137 1.00 -6.34 -12.80
CA GLU A 137 1.32 -6.52 -11.39
C GLU A 137 0.40 -5.62 -10.56
N LEU A 138 -0.19 -6.18 -9.49
CA LEU A 138 -1.11 -5.48 -8.62
C LEU A 138 -0.66 -5.54 -7.15
N ASP A 139 -1.02 -4.52 -6.38
CA ASP A 139 -1.07 -4.64 -4.94
C ASP A 139 -2.15 -5.65 -4.53
N MET A 140 -1.92 -6.41 -3.47
CA MET A 140 -2.91 -7.35 -2.96
C MET A 140 -4.15 -6.65 -2.40
N HIS A 141 -4.10 -5.36 -2.07
CA HIS A 141 -5.26 -4.57 -1.66
C HIS A 141 -6.13 -4.11 -2.85
N CYS A 142 -5.88 -4.61 -4.06
CA CYS A 142 -6.67 -4.29 -5.25
C CYS A 142 -8.16 -4.68 -5.17
N HIS A 143 -8.98 -3.93 -5.90
CA HIS A 143 -10.34 -4.30 -6.32
C HIS A 143 -10.24 -5.08 -7.63
N LEU A 144 -9.98 -6.38 -7.55
CA LEU A 144 -9.84 -7.22 -8.75
C LEU A 144 -11.18 -7.31 -9.50
N THR A 145 -11.37 -6.50 -10.55
CA THR A 145 -12.61 -6.44 -11.32
C THR A 145 -12.63 -7.46 -12.46
N THR A 146 -13.82 -7.73 -13.00
CA THR A 146 -13.95 -8.52 -14.23
C THR A 146 -13.27 -7.84 -15.41
N GLU A 147 -13.34 -6.51 -15.53
CA GLU A 147 -12.71 -5.77 -16.64
C GLU A 147 -11.18 -5.93 -16.65
N MET A 148 -10.53 -5.87 -15.48
CA MET A 148 -9.10 -6.15 -15.37
C MET A 148 -8.75 -7.58 -15.81
N VAL A 149 -9.52 -8.57 -15.33
CA VAL A 149 -9.29 -9.99 -15.63
C VAL A 149 -9.52 -10.30 -17.12
N ASP A 150 -10.52 -9.69 -17.74
CA ASP A 150 -10.83 -9.88 -19.17
C ASP A 150 -9.82 -9.18 -20.08
N ALA A 151 -9.23 -8.06 -19.64
CA ALA A 151 -8.26 -7.31 -20.43
C ALA A 151 -6.85 -7.94 -20.42
N ALA A 152 -6.50 -8.70 -19.36
CA ALA A 152 -5.18 -9.28 -19.15
C ALA A 152 -5.08 -10.76 -19.55
N ASP A 153 -3.89 -11.16 -20.00
CA ASP A 153 -3.51 -12.57 -20.10
C ASP A 153 -2.89 -13.07 -18.79
N VAL A 154 -2.17 -12.20 -18.07
CA VAL A 154 -1.49 -12.54 -16.82
C VAL A 154 -1.69 -11.42 -15.80
N ILE A 155 -2.16 -11.77 -14.60
CA ILE A 155 -2.18 -10.88 -13.44
C ILE A 155 -1.44 -11.57 -12.29
N VAL A 156 -0.50 -10.86 -11.68
CA VAL A 156 0.21 -11.32 -10.49
C VAL A 156 0.06 -10.26 -9.41
N ALA A 157 -0.50 -10.63 -8.25
CA ALA A 157 -0.54 -9.74 -7.09
C ALA A 157 0.64 -10.00 -6.16
N PHE A 158 0.95 -9.02 -5.31
CA PHE A 158 1.78 -9.24 -4.12
C PHE A 158 1.22 -10.37 -3.28
N LYS A 159 2.12 -11.12 -2.64
CA LYS A 159 1.77 -12.23 -1.77
C LYS A 159 2.13 -11.97 -0.32
N GLU A 160 2.93 -10.93 -0.05
CA GLU A 160 3.36 -10.56 1.29
C GLU A 160 2.66 -9.29 1.81
N PHE A 161 2.24 -9.35 3.07
CA PHE A 161 1.80 -8.20 3.86
C PHE A 161 2.56 -8.19 5.18
N PRO A 162 3.63 -7.38 5.32
CA PRO A 162 3.99 -6.20 4.51
C PRO A 162 4.51 -6.52 3.09
N HIS A 163 4.34 -5.60 2.13
CA HIS A 163 4.75 -5.78 0.73
C HIS A 163 6.27 -5.74 0.57
N THR A 164 6.91 -6.89 0.74
CA THR A 164 8.36 -7.06 0.59
C THR A 164 8.75 -7.76 -0.71
N ASP A 165 7.76 -8.20 -1.49
CA ASP A 165 7.94 -9.11 -2.62
C ASP A 165 7.58 -8.49 -3.98
N PHE A 166 7.31 -7.18 -4.06
CA PHE A 166 6.90 -6.53 -5.32
C PHE A 166 7.91 -6.71 -6.46
N LEU A 167 9.22 -6.70 -6.20
CA LEU A 167 10.17 -6.97 -7.28
C LEU A 167 10.17 -8.45 -7.71
N ASP A 168 9.97 -9.38 -6.77
CA ASP A 168 9.94 -10.81 -7.08
C ASP A 168 8.68 -11.15 -7.90
N ARG A 169 7.54 -10.53 -7.58
CA ARG A 169 6.28 -10.68 -8.31
C ARG A 169 6.33 -10.04 -9.70
N ALA A 170 7.04 -8.92 -9.85
CA ALA A 170 7.31 -8.33 -11.16
C ALA A 170 8.14 -9.26 -12.07
N GLU A 171 9.13 -9.97 -11.51
CA GLU A 171 9.92 -10.96 -12.24
C GLU A 171 9.07 -12.19 -12.63
N ASP A 172 8.18 -12.65 -11.73
CA ASP A 172 7.21 -13.72 -12.02
C ASP A 172 6.25 -13.32 -13.15
N LEU A 173 5.72 -12.09 -13.11
CA LEU A 173 4.85 -11.54 -14.15
C LEU A 173 5.56 -11.54 -15.51
N LEU A 174 6.76 -10.96 -15.57
CA LEU A 174 7.55 -10.86 -16.79
C LEU A 174 7.86 -12.24 -17.37
N GLU A 175 8.24 -13.21 -16.53
CA GLU A 175 8.50 -14.58 -16.94
C GLU A 175 7.27 -15.21 -17.60
N LEU A 176 6.11 -15.12 -16.95
CA LEU A 176 4.87 -15.69 -17.47
C LEU A 176 4.45 -15.02 -18.79
N CYS A 177 4.57 -13.69 -18.90
CA CYS A 177 4.26 -12.98 -20.13
C CYS A 177 5.21 -13.34 -21.28
N LEU A 178 6.51 -13.49 -21.01
CA LEU A 178 7.49 -13.93 -22.02
C LEU A 178 7.19 -15.34 -22.51
N ARG A 179 6.88 -16.27 -21.59
CA ARG A 179 6.51 -17.65 -21.94
C ARG A 179 5.22 -17.68 -22.77
N ALA A 180 4.21 -16.89 -22.41
CA ALA A 180 2.96 -16.78 -23.15
C ALA A 180 3.18 -16.23 -24.56
N ALA A 181 3.95 -15.15 -24.71
CA ALA A 181 4.25 -14.55 -26.01
C ALA A 181 5.05 -15.49 -26.93
N ARG A 182 5.82 -16.41 -26.35
CA ARG A 182 6.56 -17.47 -27.06
C ARG A 182 5.71 -18.71 -27.35
N GLY A 183 4.45 -18.75 -26.92
CA GLY A 183 3.58 -19.92 -27.05
C GLY A 183 4.00 -21.11 -26.19
N GLN A 184 4.80 -20.89 -25.14
CA GLN A 184 5.29 -21.94 -24.24
C GLN A 184 4.28 -22.28 -23.13
N VAL A 185 3.36 -21.36 -22.83
CA VAL A 185 2.21 -21.55 -21.95
C VAL A 185 1.00 -20.86 -22.56
N LYS A 186 -0.18 -21.29 -22.15
CA LYS A 186 -1.46 -20.68 -22.50
C LYS A 186 -2.19 -20.28 -21.21
N PRO A 187 -1.91 -19.09 -20.65
CA PRO A 187 -2.52 -18.65 -19.40
C PRO A 187 -4.05 -18.64 -19.51
N VAL A 188 -4.72 -19.22 -18.52
CA VAL A 188 -6.17 -19.13 -18.34
C VAL A 188 -6.48 -18.78 -16.89
N SER A 189 -7.22 -17.69 -16.71
CA SER A 189 -7.57 -17.13 -15.41
C SER A 189 -8.92 -17.66 -14.92
N ALA A 190 -9.00 -17.96 -13.63
CA ALA A 190 -10.26 -18.17 -12.94
C ALA A 190 -10.27 -17.44 -11.60
N VAL A 191 -11.40 -16.80 -11.29
CA VAL A 191 -11.58 -16.03 -10.06
C VAL A 191 -12.64 -16.67 -9.20
N PHE A 192 -12.36 -16.76 -7.90
CA PHE A 192 -13.35 -17.03 -6.87
C PHE A 192 -13.47 -15.79 -5.98
N ASP A 193 -14.63 -15.12 -6.05
CA ASP A 193 -14.94 -13.95 -5.23
C ASP A 193 -15.50 -14.39 -3.88
N CYS A 194 -14.77 -14.21 -2.78
CA CYS A 194 -15.18 -14.62 -1.43
C CYS A 194 -16.40 -13.87 -0.90
N ARG A 195 -16.91 -12.82 -1.58
CA ARG A 195 -18.08 -12.03 -1.16
C ARG A 195 -17.96 -11.52 0.26
N GLY A 196 -16.78 -11.03 0.60
CA GLY A 196 -16.49 -10.47 1.91
C GLY A 196 -15.06 -10.00 1.98
N ILE A 197 -14.73 -9.28 3.05
CA ILE A 197 -13.36 -8.83 3.31
C ILE A 197 -12.66 -9.77 4.31
N ALA A 198 -11.54 -10.34 3.89
CA ALA A 198 -10.67 -11.16 4.71
C ALA A 198 -9.24 -10.62 4.59
N SER A 199 -8.96 -9.51 5.29
CA SER A 199 -7.61 -8.97 5.39
C SER A 199 -6.84 -9.70 6.49
N PHE A 200 -5.80 -10.43 6.08
CA PHE A 200 -4.92 -11.16 6.99
C PHE A 200 -3.46 -10.72 6.86
N MET A 201 -2.72 -10.83 7.95
CA MET A 201 -1.28 -10.59 7.94
C MET A 201 -0.55 -11.86 7.52
N THR A 202 0.38 -11.75 6.59
CA THR A 202 1.19 -12.89 6.12
C THR A 202 2.37 -13.18 7.05
N SER A 203 2.60 -12.33 8.05
CA SER A 203 3.61 -12.49 9.09
C SER A 203 3.17 -13.37 10.26
N ARG A 204 1.97 -13.95 10.23
CA ARG A 204 1.39 -14.76 11.32
C ARG A 204 0.44 -15.83 10.80
N GLU A 205 0.18 -16.83 11.64
CA GLU A 205 -0.78 -17.88 11.31
C GLU A 205 -2.23 -17.37 11.34
N PRO A 206 -3.12 -17.91 10.48
CA PRO A 206 -2.87 -18.91 9.43
C PRO A 206 -2.29 -18.32 8.13
N GLY A 207 -2.19 -16.99 8.03
CA GLY A 207 -1.76 -16.30 6.80
C GLY A 207 -0.37 -16.71 6.31
N ARG A 208 0.59 -16.90 7.21
CA ARG A 208 1.96 -17.31 6.87
C ARG A 208 1.98 -18.67 6.17
N SER A 209 1.49 -19.72 6.84
CA SER A 209 1.46 -21.07 6.26
C SER A 209 0.60 -21.17 5.00
N PHE A 210 -0.44 -20.34 4.89
CA PHE A 210 -1.23 -20.23 3.68
C PHE A 210 -0.43 -19.68 2.50
N VAL A 211 0.27 -18.54 2.68
CA VAL A 211 1.08 -17.93 1.62
C VAL A 211 2.21 -18.86 1.16
N ASP A 212 2.94 -19.46 2.11
CA ASP A 212 4.03 -20.41 1.81
C ASP A 212 3.52 -21.57 0.95
N ARG A 213 2.30 -22.06 1.26
CA ARG A 213 1.68 -23.17 0.55
C ARG A 213 1.25 -22.78 -0.87
N ILE A 214 0.59 -21.63 -1.07
CA ILE A 214 0.19 -21.22 -2.43
C ILE A 214 1.40 -20.95 -3.31
N GLN A 215 2.48 -20.36 -2.77
CA GLN A 215 3.75 -20.19 -3.49
C GLN A 215 4.36 -21.52 -3.89
N ALA A 216 4.32 -22.52 -3.01
CA ALA A 216 4.84 -23.86 -3.32
C ALA A 216 4.01 -24.63 -4.38
N MET A 217 2.79 -24.19 -4.69
CA MET A 217 1.96 -24.77 -5.76
C MET A 217 2.29 -24.20 -7.14
N GLU A 218 2.85 -23.00 -7.22
CA GLU A 218 3.15 -22.34 -8.49
C GLU A 218 4.26 -23.06 -9.26
N GLY A 219 4.11 -23.11 -10.58
CA GLY A 219 5.00 -23.86 -11.48
C GLY A 219 4.85 -25.38 -11.40
N ARG A 220 3.87 -25.90 -10.63
CA ARG A 220 3.60 -27.34 -10.49
C ARG A 220 2.24 -27.69 -11.01
N ASP A 221 2.13 -28.89 -11.58
CA ASP A 221 0.88 -29.44 -12.08
C ASP A 221 0.09 -28.50 -13.00
N GLY A 222 0.76 -27.66 -13.79
CA GLY A 222 0.11 -26.72 -14.70
C GLY A 222 -0.53 -25.49 -14.03
N ILE A 223 -0.24 -25.22 -12.75
CA ILE A 223 -0.58 -23.94 -12.11
C ILE A 223 0.55 -22.94 -12.38
N LEU A 224 0.21 -21.81 -12.99
CA LEU A 224 1.16 -20.76 -13.35
C LEU A 224 1.31 -19.72 -12.25
N SER A 225 0.18 -19.24 -11.70
CA SER A 225 0.16 -18.23 -10.64
C SER A 225 -1.08 -18.34 -9.76
N ILE A 226 -0.96 -17.98 -8.49
CA ILE A 226 -2.05 -17.88 -7.51
C ILE A 226 -1.94 -16.53 -6.80
N SER A 227 -2.92 -15.66 -7.00
CA SER A 227 -2.97 -14.35 -6.36
C SER A 227 -4.18 -14.25 -5.44
N VAL A 228 -4.01 -13.66 -4.25
CA VAL A 228 -5.12 -13.37 -3.34
C VAL A 228 -5.24 -11.87 -3.21
N ALA A 229 -6.25 -11.30 -3.88
CA ALA A 229 -6.66 -9.93 -3.63
C ALA A 229 -7.37 -9.90 -2.28
N HIS A 230 -6.81 -9.20 -1.30
CA HIS A 230 -7.46 -8.91 -0.02
C HIS A 230 -8.62 -7.90 -0.20
N GLY A 231 -8.47 -6.98 -1.15
CA GLY A 231 -9.35 -5.82 -1.31
C GLY A 231 -9.01 -4.70 -0.33
N PHE A 232 -9.48 -3.48 -0.66
CA PHE A 232 -9.32 -2.30 0.17
C PHE A 232 -10.66 -1.82 0.74
N GLN A 233 -10.90 -2.08 2.02
CA GLN A 233 -12.20 -1.79 2.65
C GLN A 233 -12.55 -0.29 2.73
N ALA A 234 -11.60 0.63 2.52
CA ALA A 234 -11.91 2.06 2.56
C ALA A 234 -12.29 2.64 1.19
N ALA A 235 -12.83 1.82 0.29
CA ALA A 235 -13.40 2.25 -0.98
C ALA A 235 -14.87 1.88 -1.10
N ASP A 236 -15.71 2.82 -1.56
CA ASP A 236 -17.11 2.59 -1.88
C ASP A 236 -17.26 2.27 -3.37
N VAL A 237 -16.88 1.05 -3.75
CA VAL A 237 -17.00 0.51 -5.11
C VAL A 237 -17.65 -0.87 -5.11
N ALA A 238 -18.18 -1.28 -6.26
CA ALA A 238 -18.93 -2.54 -6.39
C ALA A 238 -18.08 -3.79 -6.10
N ASP A 239 -16.78 -3.73 -6.41
CA ASP A 239 -15.84 -4.85 -6.41
C ASP A 239 -14.99 -4.98 -5.14
N VAL A 240 -15.27 -4.20 -4.09
CA VAL A 240 -14.63 -4.35 -2.78
C VAL A 240 -14.83 -5.78 -2.29
N GLY A 241 -13.73 -6.44 -1.94
CA GLY A 241 -13.78 -7.79 -1.37
C GLY A 241 -12.52 -8.60 -1.64
N THR A 242 -12.42 -9.70 -0.92
CA THR A 242 -11.36 -10.68 -1.11
C THR A 242 -11.68 -11.60 -2.26
N LYS A 243 -10.74 -11.75 -3.19
CA LYS A 243 -10.88 -12.64 -4.35
C LYS A 243 -9.62 -13.48 -4.53
N VAL A 244 -9.79 -14.73 -4.91
CA VAL A 244 -8.67 -15.62 -5.28
C VAL A 244 -8.64 -15.74 -6.80
N LEU A 245 -7.51 -15.35 -7.39
CA LEU A 245 -7.21 -15.53 -8.80
C LEU A 245 -6.23 -16.68 -8.96
N VAL A 246 -6.57 -17.65 -9.81
CA VAL A 246 -5.65 -18.71 -10.22
C VAL A 246 -5.47 -18.63 -11.73
N ILE A 247 -4.21 -18.70 -12.16
CA ILE A 247 -3.83 -18.82 -13.56
C ILE A 247 -3.28 -20.23 -13.77
N ALA A 248 -3.88 -20.99 -14.68
CA ALA A 248 -3.40 -22.30 -15.11
C ALA A 248 -2.89 -22.27 -16.55
N ASP A 249 -2.18 -23.32 -16.94
CA ASP A 249 -1.71 -23.53 -18.31
C ASP A 249 -2.77 -24.30 -19.12
N GLY A 250 -3.66 -23.58 -19.77
CA GLY A 250 -4.68 -24.12 -20.68
C GLY A 250 -5.86 -24.85 -20.02
N ASP A 251 -5.87 -25.01 -18.70
CA ASP A 251 -6.88 -25.78 -17.94
C ASP A 251 -7.75 -24.87 -17.04
N ALA A 252 -8.84 -24.35 -17.60
CA ALA A 252 -9.74 -23.41 -16.91
C ALA A 252 -10.51 -24.08 -15.75
N ASP A 253 -10.88 -25.35 -15.89
CA ASP A 253 -11.61 -26.10 -14.86
C ASP A 253 -10.72 -26.30 -13.63
N LYS A 254 -9.43 -26.61 -13.84
CA LYS A 254 -8.46 -26.72 -12.76
C LYS A 254 -8.22 -25.38 -12.06
N ALA A 255 -8.07 -24.30 -12.83
CA ALA A 255 -7.94 -22.96 -12.26
C ALA A 255 -9.15 -22.63 -11.36
N ALA A 256 -10.38 -22.86 -11.86
CA ALA A 256 -11.61 -22.58 -11.13
C ALA A 256 -11.76 -23.44 -9.87
N ALA A 257 -11.43 -24.73 -9.95
CA ALA A 257 -11.49 -25.64 -8.81
C ALA A 257 -10.50 -25.24 -7.70
N LEU A 258 -9.28 -24.85 -8.07
CA LEU A 258 -8.27 -24.42 -7.10
C LEU A 258 -8.63 -23.07 -6.48
N ALA A 259 -9.05 -22.09 -7.29
CA ALA A 259 -9.48 -20.78 -6.80
C ALA A 259 -10.61 -20.92 -5.76
N LYS A 260 -11.62 -21.74 -6.07
CA LYS A 260 -12.71 -22.06 -5.15
C LYS A 260 -12.23 -22.76 -3.88
N THR A 261 -11.33 -23.73 -3.99
CA THR A 261 -10.80 -24.46 -2.84
C THR A 261 -10.09 -23.52 -1.85
N LEU A 262 -9.22 -22.65 -2.37
CA LEU A 262 -8.48 -21.69 -1.56
C LEU A 262 -9.38 -20.59 -0.99
N GLY A 263 -10.32 -20.06 -1.77
CA GLY A 263 -11.26 -19.06 -1.28
C GLY A 263 -12.19 -19.59 -0.19
N LEU A 264 -12.69 -20.81 -0.32
CA LEU A 264 -13.46 -21.48 0.73
C LEU A 264 -12.64 -21.74 1.99
N GLU A 265 -11.33 -21.95 1.88
CA GLU A 265 -10.44 -22.07 3.04
C GLU A 265 -10.32 -20.74 3.79
N ILE A 266 -10.07 -19.64 3.09
CA ILE A 266 -10.00 -18.29 3.67
C ILE A 266 -11.31 -17.98 4.42
N LEU A 267 -12.46 -18.29 3.81
CA LEU A 267 -13.77 -18.09 4.42
C LEU A 267 -13.96 -18.87 5.74
N ARG A 268 -13.31 -20.02 5.90
CA ARG A 268 -13.38 -20.84 7.13
C ARG A 268 -12.58 -20.27 8.28
N TRP A 269 -11.66 -19.34 8.05
CA TRP A 269 -10.92 -18.69 9.14
C TRP A 269 -11.83 -17.80 10.01
N GLY A 270 -12.99 -17.40 9.47
CA GLY A 270 -13.97 -16.56 10.14
C GLY A 270 -13.51 -15.10 10.32
N PRO A 271 -14.34 -14.24 10.93
CA PRO A 271 -14.07 -12.80 11.05
C PRO A 271 -12.78 -12.48 11.82
N SER A 272 -12.38 -13.36 12.75
CA SER A 272 -11.22 -13.19 13.62
C SER A 272 -9.94 -13.80 13.05
N GLY A 273 -10.04 -14.45 11.88
CA GLY A 273 -9.12 -15.50 11.44
C GLY A 273 -7.64 -15.14 11.35
N ALA A 274 -7.27 -13.85 11.31
CA ALA A 274 -5.89 -13.40 11.27
C ALA A 274 -5.66 -11.93 11.67
N ALA A 275 -6.71 -11.20 12.06
CA ALA A 275 -6.59 -9.80 12.44
C ALA A 275 -5.99 -9.67 13.86
N PRO A 276 -5.04 -8.75 14.11
CA PRO A 276 -4.59 -8.48 15.47
C PRO A 276 -5.71 -7.88 16.31
N LYS A 277 -5.62 -8.04 17.63
CA LYS A 277 -6.40 -7.20 18.57
C LYS A 277 -6.01 -5.73 18.38
N HIS A 278 -7.01 -4.87 18.24
CA HIS A 278 -6.84 -3.42 18.26
C HIS A 278 -7.12 -2.85 19.65
N TYR A 279 -6.15 -2.11 20.18
CA TYR A 279 -6.23 -1.47 21.49
C TYR A 279 -6.68 -0.02 21.33
N LYS A 280 -7.51 0.48 22.25
CA LYS A 280 -7.75 1.92 22.35
C LYS A 280 -6.49 2.65 22.84
N PRO A 281 -6.31 3.96 22.58
CA PRO A 281 -5.07 4.70 22.89
C PRO A 281 -4.51 4.44 24.29
N ASP A 282 -5.30 4.71 25.33
CA ASP A 282 -4.84 4.55 26.72
C ASP A 282 -4.61 3.07 27.09
N GLU A 283 -5.43 2.15 26.58
CA GLU A 283 -5.27 0.70 26.76
C GLU A 283 -3.96 0.20 26.12
N GLY A 284 -3.64 0.71 24.92
CA GLY A 284 -2.44 0.37 24.18
C GLY A 284 -1.18 0.85 24.88
N ILE A 285 -1.21 2.04 25.49
CA ILE A 285 -0.10 2.56 26.30
C ILE A 285 0.11 1.65 27.53
N GLU A 286 -0.94 1.31 28.25
CA GLU A 286 -0.84 0.41 29.42
C GLU A 286 -0.29 -0.97 29.05
N ALA A 287 -0.84 -1.59 28.00
CA ALA A 287 -0.36 -2.87 27.50
C ALA A 287 1.12 -2.80 27.06
N ALA A 288 1.51 -1.69 26.42
CA ALA A 288 2.90 -1.45 26.02
C ALA A 288 3.84 -1.34 27.23
N LEU A 289 3.46 -0.63 28.28
CA LEU A 289 4.27 -0.49 29.49
C LEU A 289 4.47 -1.83 30.21
N ALA A 290 3.47 -2.71 30.18
CA ALA A 290 3.56 -4.06 30.75
C ALA A 290 4.50 -4.99 29.97
N LEU A 291 4.72 -4.73 28.67
CA LEU A 291 5.50 -5.59 27.77
C LEU A 291 6.89 -5.02 27.44
N ALA A 292 7.09 -3.71 27.60
CA ALA A 292 8.34 -3.05 27.23
C ALA A 292 9.52 -3.49 28.12
N GLN A 293 10.69 -3.63 27.48
CA GLN A 293 11.94 -4.06 28.11
C GLN A 293 12.99 -2.95 27.94
N ASP A 294 14.00 -2.94 28.80
CA ASP A 294 15.09 -1.97 28.68
C ASP A 294 15.79 -2.13 27.32
N GLY A 295 15.99 -1.01 26.61
CA GLY A 295 16.58 -1.00 25.26
C GLY A 295 15.66 -1.50 24.15
N ARG A 296 14.44 -1.96 24.46
CA ARG A 296 13.51 -2.54 23.48
C ARG A 296 12.08 -1.99 23.70
N PRO A 297 11.69 -0.93 22.98
CA PRO A 297 10.36 -0.35 23.12
C PRO A 297 9.28 -1.33 22.65
N VAL A 298 8.05 -1.10 23.08
CA VAL A 298 6.88 -1.65 22.39
C VAL A 298 6.47 -0.70 21.28
N ILE A 299 6.21 -1.26 20.11
CA ILE A 299 5.74 -0.51 18.94
C ILE A 299 4.23 -0.54 18.91
N LEU A 300 3.62 0.64 18.88
CA LEU A 300 2.19 0.84 18.73
C LEU A 300 1.90 1.31 17.30
N ALA A 301 1.29 0.44 16.50
CA ALA A 301 0.92 0.74 15.14
C ALA A 301 -0.42 1.47 15.08
N ASP A 302 -0.39 2.77 14.78
CA ASP A 302 -1.58 3.58 14.55
C ASP A 302 -2.10 3.34 13.13
N ARG A 303 -2.82 2.22 12.97
CA ARG A 303 -3.38 1.78 11.69
C ARG A 303 -4.42 2.77 11.13
N TRP A 304 -5.06 3.54 12.01
CA TRP A 304 -6.20 4.39 11.66
C TRP A 304 -5.81 5.75 11.12
N ASP A 305 -4.66 6.26 11.56
CA ASP A 305 -4.06 7.46 11.01
C ASP A 305 -2.81 7.11 10.20
N ASN A 306 -2.94 6.11 9.31
CA ASN A 306 -1.86 5.63 8.47
C ASN A 306 -1.99 6.24 7.06
N PRO A 307 -1.02 7.05 6.59
CA PRO A 307 -1.03 7.61 5.24
C PRO A 307 -1.25 6.62 4.10
N GLY A 308 -0.75 5.40 4.25
CA GLY A 308 -0.89 4.35 3.26
C GLY A 308 -2.33 3.85 3.10
N GLY A 309 -3.23 4.08 4.06
CA GLY A 309 -4.67 3.76 3.95
C GLY A 309 -5.51 4.96 3.51
N GLY A 310 -4.88 5.96 2.88
CA GLY A 310 -5.58 7.10 2.30
C GLY A 310 -5.90 8.26 3.23
N VAL A 311 -5.35 8.27 4.46
CA VAL A 311 -5.62 9.33 5.45
C VAL A 311 -4.43 10.28 5.61
N ALA A 312 -4.60 11.35 6.39
CA ALA A 312 -3.62 12.43 6.48
C ALA A 312 -2.32 12.03 7.22
N GLY A 313 -2.39 11.22 8.27
CA GLY A 313 -1.23 10.93 9.12
C GLY A 313 -0.90 12.06 10.09
N ASP A 314 -1.84 12.96 10.38
CA ASP A 314 -1.63 14.12 11.25
C ASP A 314 -2.42 14.03 12.57
N SER A 315 -3.00 12.88 12.90
CA SER A 315 -3.87 12.72 14.07
C SER A 315 -3.16 12.99 15.38
N SER A 316 -3.74 13.88 16.18
CA SER A 316 -3.25 14.27 17.50
C SER A 316 -3.67 13.31 18.62
N VAL A 317 -4.57 12.36 18.37
CA VAL A 317 -5.18 11.51 19.42
C VAL A 317 -4.14 10.78 20.27
N MET A 318 -3.15 10.15 19.63
CA MET A 318 -2.06 9.47 20.36
C MET A 318 -1.08 10.45 21.01
N VAL A 319 -0.89 11.64 20.44
CA VAL A 319 -0.08 12.70 21.05
C VAL A 319 -0.73 13.14 22.37
N GLU A 320 -2.04 13.41 22.38
CA GLU A 320 -2.78 13.78 23.59
C GLU A 320 -2.73 12.69 24.65
N ALA A 321 -2.89 11.42 24.25
CA ALA A 321 -2.81 10.28 25.17
C ALA A 321 -1.43 10.17 25.84
N LEU A 322 -0.36 10.34 25.08
CA LEU A 322 1.01 10.33 25.61
C LEU A 322 1.31 11.56 26.47
N LEU A 323 0.80 12.75 26.11
CA LEU A 323 0.97 13.97 26.92
C LEU A 323 0.27 13.89 28.29
N ARG A 324 -0.81 13.11 28.42
CA ARG A 324 -1.41 12.81 29.74
C ARG A 324 -0.55 11.89 30.61
N ARG A 325 0.51 11.29 30.05
CA ARG A 325 1.43 10.34 30.69
C ARG A 325 2.87 10.83 30.56
N PRO A 326 3.20 12.02 31.10
CA PRO A 326 4.50 12.67 30.92
C PRO A 326 5.67 11.88 31.49
N GLU A 327 5.40 10.91 32.38
CA GLU A 327 6.40 9.99 32.93
C GLU A 327 6.90 8.94 31.93
N VAL A 328 6.17 8.71 30.83
CA VAL A 328 6.48 7.66 29.84
C VAL A 328 7.49 8.19 28.82
N PRO A 329 8.70 7.58 28.70
CA PRO A 329 9.61 7.85 27.60
C PRO A 329 9.02 7.32 26.30
N ALA A 330 8.59 8.22 25.42
CA ALA A 330 7.88 7.86 24.20
C ALA A 330 8.42 8.58 22.95
N ALA A 331 8.17 7.98 21.80
CA ALA A 331 8.34 8.62 20.50
C ALA A 331 7.08 8.40 19.64
N ILE A 332 6.71 9.37 18.81
CA ILE A 332 5.65 9.23 17.81
C ILE A 332 6.02 9.94 16.53
N GLY A 333 5.74 9.32 15.39
CA GLY A 333 6.15 9.88 14.12
C GLY A 333 5.93 8.93 12.96
N ALA A 334 6.09 9.41 11.72
CA ALA A 334 6.10 10.83 11.37
C ALA A 334 4.66 11.36 11.25
N LEU A 335 4.38 12.55 11.80
CA LEU A 335 3.11 13.23 11.57
C LEU A 335 3.24 14.21 10.39
N TRP A 336 2.23 14.24 9.52
CA TRP A 336 2.21 15.19 8.41
C TRP A 336 1.82 16.60 8.90
N ASP A 337 2.78 17.53 8.92
CA ASP A 337 2.54 18.92 9.30
C ASP A 337 3.57 19.88 8.63
N PRO A 338 3.36 20.22 7.35
CA PRO A 338 4.31 21.03 6.57
C PRO A 338 4.59 22.40 7.20
N VAL A 339 3.57 23.01 7.80
CA VAL A 339 3.67 24.32 8.44
C VAL A 339 4.55 24.24 9.69
N ALA A 340 4.30 23.27 10.57
CA ALA A 340 5.11 23.10 11.77
C ALA A 340 6.56 22.73 11.44
N VAL A 341 6.79 21.90 10.42
CA VAL A 341 8.14 21.60 9.91
C VAL A 341 8.86 22.88 9.47
N SER A 342 8.20 23.73 8.68
CA SER A 342 8.81 24.99 8.21
C SER A 342 9.20 25.90 9.38
N LEU A 343 8.36 26.00 10.41
CA LEU A 343 8.65 26.80 11.61
C LEU A 343 9.83 26.23 12.41
N CYS A 344 9.87 24.92 12.64
CA CYS A 344 10.96 24.26 13.36
C CYS A 344 12.30 24.41 12.63
N ARG A 345 12.30 24.28 11.29
CA ARG A 345 13.50 24.49 10.47
C ARG A 345 14.02 25.92 10.52
N ALA A 346 13.11 26.90 10.51
CA ALA A 346 13.48 28.30 10.64
C ALA A 346 14.03 28.65 12.03
N ALA A 347 13.46 28.06 13.09
CA ALA A 347 13.91 28.25 14.46
C ALA A 347 15.28 27.60 14.74
N GLY A 348 15.53 26.44 14.14
CA GLY A 348 16.79 25.71 14.26
C GLY A 348 16.85 24.78 15.48
N VAL A 349 17.76 23.81 15.43
CA VAL A 349 17.98 22.83 16.51
C VAL A 349 18.41 23.53 17.79
N GLY A 350 17.83 23.15 18.92
CA GLY A 350 18.05 23.73 20.24
C GLY A 350 17.10 24.89 20.58
N ALA A 351 16.32 25.40 19.62
CA ALA A 351 15.33 26.44 19.88
C ALA A 351 14.14 25.91 20.69
N GLU A 352 13.68 26.72 21.63
CA GLU A 352 12.42 26.52 22.35
C GLU A 352 11.37 27.47 21.77
N ILE A 353 10.27 26.93 21.26
CA ILE A 353 9.22 27.70 20.57
C ILE A 353 7.83 27.27 21.00
N SER A 354 6.89 28.23 21.06
CA SER A 354 5.47 27.91 21.12
C SER A 354 4.99 27.49 19.74
N LEU A 355 4.50 26.26 19.61
CA LEU A 355 4.16 25.63 18.34
C LEU A 355 2.75 25.05 18.38
N ARG A 356 2.01 25.28 17.30
CA ARG A 356 0.78 24.52 16.98
C ARG A 356 1.10 23.43 15.98
N PHE A 357 0.81 22.17 16.29
CA PHE A 357 1.09 21.04 15.41
C PHE A 357 0.02 19.93 15.49
N ALA A 358 -0.03 19.05 14.48
CA ALA A 358 -0.99 17.96 14.32
C ALA A 358 -2.46 18.43 14.26
N GLY A 359 -3.41 17.55 13.94
CA GLY A 359 -4.85 17.80 14.04
C GLY A 359 -5.41 18.86 13.10
N LYS A 360 -4.77 19.12 11.96
CA LYS A 360 -5.07 20.24 11.06
C LYS A 360 -5.77 19.83 9.77
N ALA A 361 -5.57 18.60 9.29
CA ALA A 361 -5.97 18.19 7.96
C ALA A 361 -7.48 17.97 7.81
N ALA A 362 -8.12 17.38 8.82
CA ALA A 362 -9.54 17.06 8.79
C ALA A 362 -10.17 17.05 10.19
N PRO A 363 -11.51 17.12 10.31
CA PRO A 363 -12.19 16.93 11.60
C PRO A 363 -11.84 15.62 12.31
N SER A 364 -11.48 14.58 11.55
CA SER A 364 -11.05 13.27 12.05
C SER A 364 -9.60 13.23 12.55
N SER A 365 -8.80 14.28 12.31
CA SER A 365 -7.41 14.40 12.78
C SER A 365 -7.32 14.72 14.29
N GLY A 366 -8.45 14.98 14.95
CA GLY A 366 -8.45 15.47 16.34
C GLY A 366 -8.13 16.96 16.44
N ARG A 367 -7.88 17.44 17.66
CA ARG A 367 -7.62 18.87 17.91
C ARG A 367 -6.13 19.17 17.71
N PRO A 368 -5.77 20.30 17.08
CA PRO A 368 -4.38 20.73 17.05
C PRO A 368 -3.80 20.89 18.46
N ILE A 369 -2.53 20.54 18.63
CA ILE A 369 -1.81 20.65 19.88
C ILE A 369 -1.08 22.00 19.92
N ASP A 370 -1.34 22.78 20.95
CA ASP A 370 -0.59 24.00 21.29
C ASP A 370 0.36 23.70 22.45
N ALA A 371 1.67 23.77 22.22
CA ALA A 371 2.67 23.49 23.26
C ALA A 371 3.96 24.30 23.07
N THR A 372 4.70 24.50 24.15
CA THR A 372 6.12 24.91 24.06
C THR A 372 6.95 23.65 23.83
N VAL A 373 7.76 23.66 22.77
CA VAL A 373 8.54 22.50 22.32
C VAL A 373 10.00 22.89 22.13
N VAL A 374 10.90 21.92 22.30
CA VAL A 374 12.32 22.07 21.91
C VAL A 374 12.54 21.38 20.57
N VAL A 375 13.12 22.07 19.59
CA VAL A 375 13.52 21.45 18.31
C VAL A 375 14.80 20.64 18.52
N THR A 376 14.75 19.33 18.29
CA THR A 376 15.86 18.40 18.58
C THR A 376 16.62 17.94 17.32
N GLY A 377 15.99 18.01 16.15
CA GLY A 377 16.61 17.65 14.88
C GLY A 377 15.84 18.21 13.69
N THR A 378 16.52 18.45 12.57
CA THR A 378 15.88 18.86 11.31
C THR A 378 16.64 18.29 10.10
N THR A 379 15.95 18.03 9.00
CA THR A 379 16.56 17.65 7.70
C THR A 379 15.80 18.27 6.54
N PRO A 380 16.46 18.74 5.46
CA PRO A 380 15.79 19.23 4.25
C PRO A 380 15.01 18.12 3.52
N ASP A 381 15.44 16.88 3.70
CA ASP A 381 14.76 15.71 3.16
C ASP A 381 15.01 14.50 4.07
N LEU A 382 13.93 13.86 4.53
CA LEU A 382 13.97 12.66 5.35
C LEU A 382 13.70 11.45 4.45
N VAL A 383 14.79 10.84 3.97
CA VAL A 383 14.72 9.64 3.13
C VAL A 383 14.95 8.40 4.00
N VAL A 384 14.07 7.42 3.88
CA VAL A 384 14.09 6.18 4.67
C VAL A 384 13.93 4.94 3.79
N PRO A 385 14.50 3.79 4.18
CA PRO A 385 14.34 2.56 3.42
C PRO A 385 12.95 1.96 3.58
N PHE A 386 12.44 1.35 2.51
CA PHE A 386 11.25 0.50 2.49
C PHE A 386 11.48 -0.66 1.52
N ALA A 387 11.76 -1.85 2.07
CA ALA A 387 12.14 -3.05 1.31
C ALA A 387 13.27 -2.73 0.30
N GLN A 388 13.06 -2.95 -1.00
CA GLN A 388 14.02 -2.66 -2.07
C GLN A 388 14.00 -1.19 -2.56
N SER A 389 13.20 -0.32 -1.91
CA SER A 389 12.95 1.07 -2.30
C SER A 389 13.40 2.08 -1.23
N TRP A 390 13.30 3.37 -1.57
CA TRP A 390 13.53 4.50 -0.70
C TRP A 390 12.33 5.46 -0.76
N VAL A 391 11.94 6.00 0.38
CA VAL A 391 10.79 6.91 0.49
C VAL A 391 11.25 8.22 1.11
N SER A 392 10.93 9.33 0.45
CA SER A 392 11.11 10.68 1.00
C SER A 392 9.85 11.10 1.77
N LEU A 393 10.05 11.57 2.99
CA LEU A 393 9.04 12.26 3.81
C LEU A 393 9.17 13.79 3.67
N GLY A 394 9.95 14.25 2.69
CA GLY A 394 10.28 15.66 2.49
C GLY A 394 11.05 16.24 3.66
N ALA A 395 10.97 17.57 3.81
CA ALA A 395 11.56 18.24 4.95
C ALA A 395 10.94 17.73 6.25
N ALA A 396 11.75 17.53 7.28
CA ALA A 396 11.30 17.00 8.55
C ALA A 396 11.96 17.68 9.74
N ALA A 397 11.31 17.58 10.89
CA ALA A 397 11.80 18.06 12.18
C ALA A 397 11.41 17.09 13.31
N ALA A 398 12.31 16.90 14.26
CA ALA A 398 11.99 16.29 15.56
C ALA A 398 11.82 17.40 16.59
N ILE A 399 10.76 17.29 17.39
CA ILE A 399 10.47 18.18 18.52
C ILE A 399 10.30 17.36 19.79
N ARG A 400 10.55 17.97 20.94
CA ARG A 400 10.42 17.33 22.26
C ARG A 400 9.54 18.12 23.21
N ILE A 401 8.69 17.40 23.93
CA ILE A 401 7.90 17.88 25.07
C ILE A 401 8.12 16.92 26.24
N GLY A 402 8.91 17.32 27.23
CA GLY A 402 9.29 16.43 28.33
C GLY A 402 9.96 15.15 27.84
N ASN A 403 9.34 14.00 28.11
CA ASN A 403 9.82 12.67 27.71
C ASN A 403 9.29 12.17 26.35
N LEU A 404 8.47 12.98 25.66
CA LEU A 404 7.87 12.67 24.37
C LEU A 404 8.67 13.32 23.23
N ASP A 405 9.22 12.50 22.34
CA ASP A 405 9.77 12.95 21.05
C ASP A 405 8.72 12.78 19.94
N ILE A 406 8.59 13.78 19.07
CA ILE A 406 7.61 13.82 17.98
C ILE A 406 8.35 14.14 16.69
N VAL A 407 8.19 13.31 15.66
CA VAL A 407 8.71 13.59 14.31
C VAL A 407 7.58 14.16 13.46
N LEU A 408 7.85 15.29 12.81
CA LEU A 408 6.98 15.99 11.87
C LEU A 408 7.61 15.95 10.46
N ALA A 409 6.78 15.79 9.43
CA ALA A 409 7.19 15.71 8.03
C ALA A 409 6.34 16.62 7.13
N SER A 410 6.93 17.14 6.05
CA SER A 410 6.24 17.98 5.06
C SER A 410 5.56 17.19 3.95
N THR A 411 6.07 15.99 3.65
CA THR A 411 5.45 15.07 2.70
C THR A 411 4.78 13.95 3.46
N ARG A 412 3.59 13.56 2.99
CA ARG A 412 2.80 12.52 3.60
C ARG A 412 3.36 11.16 3.17
N ALA A 413 3.68 10.31 4.15
CA ALA A 413 4.08 8.92 3.93
C ALA A 413 3.89 8.11 5.21
N GLN A 414 3.81 6.79 5.07
CA GLN A 414 3.83 5.91 6.24
C GLN A 414 5.18 5.94 6.96
N THR A 415 5.15 5.57 8.24
CA THR A 415 6.36 5.35 9.02
C THR A 415 6.91 3.95 8.77
N PHE A 416 7.69 3.80 7.70
CA PHE A 416 8.17 2.49 7.24
C PHE A 416 9.29 1.88 8.08
N SER A 417 10.19 2.70 8.65
CA SER A 417 11.39 2.17 9.29
C SER A 417 11.96 3.07 10.40
N PRO A 418 12.75 2.51 11.33
CA PRO A 418 13.39 3.26 12.42
C PRO A 418 14.15 4.55 12.02
N PRO A 419 14.78 4.64 10.82
CA PRO A 419 15.40 5.87 10.34
C PRO A 419 14.52 7.12 10.33
N VAL A 420 13.18 6.99 10.31
CA VAL A 420 12.27 8.13 10.52
C VAL A 420 12.59 8.89 11.81
N PHE A 421 12.98 8.16 12.86
CA PHE A 421 13.33 8.69 14.18
C PHE A 421 14.84 8.91 14.31
N THR A 422 15.65 7.88 14.00
CA THR A 422 17.08 7.89 14.32
C THR A 422 17.87 8.89 13.48
N ASN A 423 17.44 9.18 12.24
CA ASN A 423 18.08 10.21 11.40
C ASN A 423 17.89 11.63 11.94
N LEU A 424 16.91 11.83 12.83
CA LEU A 424 16.65 13.09 13.53
C LEU A 424 17.15 13.08 14.98
N GLY A 425 17.96 12.09 15.37
CA GLY A 425 18.58 12.01 16.69
C GLY A 425 17.66 11.49 17.80
N VAL A 426 16.51 10.90 17.47
CA VAL A 426 15.64 10.24 18.45
C VAL A 426 16.16 8.83 18.73
N ASP A 427 16.68 8.63 19.95
CA ASP A 427 17.12 7.31 20.42
C ASP A 427 15.91 6.45 20.81
N LEU A 428 15.61 5.44 20.00
CA LEU A 428 14.51 4.50 20.23
C LEU A 428 14.78 3.52 21.37
N ALA A 429 16.05 3.19 21.67
CA ALA A 429 16.39 2.28 22.76
C ALA A 429 16.12 2.92 24.13
N ALA A 430 16.14 4.26 24.21
CA ALA A 430 15.75 5.03 25.38
C ALA A 430 14.22 5.15 25.56
N LYS A 431 13.41 4.59 24.66
CA LYS A 431 11.94 4.68 24.71
C LYS A 431 11.33 3.41 25.28
N ARG A 432 10.21 3.57 25.98
CA ARG A 432 9.31 2.48 26.38
C ARG A 432 8.24 2.24 25.33
N VAL A 433 7.78 3.31 24.68
CA VAL A 433 6.70 3.28 23.69
C VAL A 433 7.12 4.02 22.42
N VAL A 434 6.92 3.42 21.26
CA VAL A 434 7.11 4.08 19.96
C VAL A 434 5.85 3.92 19.14
N VAL A 435 5.20 5.02 18.79
CA VAL A 435 3.99 5.02 17.97
C VAL A 435 4.36 5.31 16.52
N VAL A 436 3.93 4.43 15.62
CA VAL A 436 4.21 4.54 14.18
C VAL A 436 2.91 4.75 13.40
N LYS A 437 2.92 5.68 12.44
CA LYS A 437 1.79 5.95 11.54
C LYS A 437 1.85 5.00 10.34
N SER A 438 1.52 3.73 10.57
CA SER A 438 1.55 2.67 9.55
C SER A 438 0.63 1.51 9.95
N SER A 439 0.07 0.80 8.96
CA SER A 439 -0.84 -0.33 9.19
C SER A 439 -0.10 -1.62 9.51
N ASN A 440 0.90 -1.97 8.71
CA ASN A 440 1.71 -3.19 8.82
C ASN A 440 3.04 -3.09 8.05
N HIS A 441 3.19 -2.17 7.08
CA HIS A 441 4.42 -1.99 6.29
C HIS A 441 5.67 -1.72 7.13
N PHE A 442 5.50 -1.12 8.31
CA PHE A 442 6.57 -0.89 9.30
C PHE A 442 7.13 -2.19 9.92
N HIS A 443 6.35 -3.27 9.92
CA HIS A 443 6.58 -4.44 10.78
C HIS A 443 7.96 -5.07 10.53
N ALA A 444 8.35 -5.23 9.27
CA ALA A 444 9.63 -5.83 8.90
C ALA A 444 10.84 -5.07 9.48
N ALA A 445 10.77 -3.74 9.55
CA ALA A 445 11.88 -2.90 10.01
C ALA A 445 11.88 -2.66 11.53
N PHE A 446 10.70 -2.63 12.16
CA PHE A 446 10.59 -2.33 13.59
C PHE A 446 10.53 -3.57 14.49
N ALA A 447 10.00 -4.70 14.03
CA ALA A 447 9.91 -5.91 14.83
C ALA A 447 11.28 -6.37 15.40
N PRO A 448 12.42 -6.27 14.68
CA PRO A 448 13.73 -6.65 15.22
C PRO A 448 14.19 -5.84 16.43
N ILE A 449 13.75 -4.59 16.58
CA ILE A 449 14.12 -3.70 17.70
C ILE A 449 13.07 -3.67 18.81
N ALA A 450 11.89 -4.23 18.56
CA ALA A 450 10.75 -4.19 19.46
C ALA A 450 10.82 -5.27 20.55
N ALA A 451 10.28 -5.00 21.72
CA ALA A 451 9.88 -6.03 22.67
C ALA A 451 8.57 -6.72 22.24
N SER A 452 7.64 -5.93 21.68
CA SER A 452 6.38 -6.40 21.12
C SER A 452 5.80 -5.39 20.13
N VAL A 453 4.85 -5.82 19.30
CA VAL A 453 4.10 -4.97 18.36
C VAL A 453 2.61 -5.10 18.66
N LEU A 454 1.98 -3.98 19.00
CA LEU A 454 0.54 -3.89 19.24
C LEU A 454 -0.10 -2.96 18.20
N TYR A 455 -1.38 -3.19 17.90
CA TYR A 455 -2.11 -2.41 16.90
C TYR A 455 -3.15 -1.55 17.61
N LEU A 456 -3.24 -0.29 17.20
CA LEU A 456 -4.16 0.67 17.80
C LEU A 456 -5.43 0.85 16.99
N ASP A 457 -6.48 1.22 17.71
CA ASP A 457 -7.69 1.85 17.20
C ASP A 457 -7.84 3.23 17.82
N SER A 458 -7.38 4.24 17.07
CA SER A 458 -7.43 5.66 17.45
C SER A 458 -8.70 6.38 16.97
N GLY A 459 -9.65 5.68 16.33
CA GLY A 459 -10.96 6.22 15.94
C GLY A 459 -10.99 7.16 14.73
N GLY A 460 -10.02 7.05 13.82
CA GLY A 460 -9.93 7.85 12.58
C GLY A 460 -10.90 7.44 11.45
N PRO A 461 -10.70 7.89 10.20
CA PRO A 461 -11.60 7.59 9.07
C PRO A 461 -11.31 6.27 8.35
N TYR A 462 -10.40 5.44 8.87
CA TYR A 462 -10.05 4.11 8.33
C TYR A 462 -10.48 2.97 9.28
N PRO A 463 -11.78 2.65 9.40
CA PRO A 463 -12.26 1.68 10.39
C PRO A 463 -11.91 0.23 10.04
N PRO A 464 -11.49 -0.60 11.01
CA PRO A 464 -11.19 -2.02 10.83
C PRO A 464 -12.46 -2.86 10.73
N ASP A 465 -13.60 -2.29 11.12
CA ASP A 465 -14.89 -2.95 11.12
C ASP A 465 -15.68 -2.51 9.90
N ALA A 466 -15.60 -3.31 8.84
CA ALA A 466 -16.30 -3.09 7.59
C ALA A 466 -17.83 -3.00 7.77
N SER A 467 -18.41 -3.52 8.85
CA SER A 467 -19.85 -3.41 9.11
C SER A 467 -20.31 -1.98 9.45
N LYS A 468 -19.38 -1.10 9.81
CA LYS A 468 -19.65 0.31 10.18
C LYS A 468 -19.36 1.29 9.05
N ILE A 469 -18.85 0.81 7.91
CA ILE A 469 -18.53 1.66 6.77
C ILE A 469 -19.82 1.94 5.99
N PRO A 470 -20.12 3.20 5.65
CA PRO A 470 -21.36 3.58 4.97
C PRO A 470 -21.28 3.32 3.46
N TYR A 471 -21.06 2.06 3.06
CA TYR A 471 -21.03 1.69 1.65
C TYR A 471 -22.38 1.93 0.96
N THR A 472 -22.33 2.44 -0.26
CA THR A 472 -23.50 2.68 -1.12
C THR A 472 -23.45 1.91 -2.43
N LYS A 473 -22.25 1.48 -2.87
CA LYS A 473 -22.05 0.82 -4.18
C LYS A 473 -21.73 -0.67 -4.11
N ILE A 474 -21.32 -1.17 -2.95
CA ILE A 474 -20.82 -2.55 -2.81
C ILE A 474 -21.81 -3.61 -3.31
N SER A 475 -21.30 -4.59 -4.06
CA SER A 475 -22.11 -5.72 -4.53
C SER A 475 -22.53 -6.60 -3.36
N ARG A 476 -23.81 -6.98 -3.30
CA ARG A 476 -24.38 -7.83 -2.24
C ARG A 476 -24.82 -9.19 -2.80
N PRO A 477 -24.74 -10.28 -2.01
CA PRO A 477 -24.42 -10.32 -0.57
C PRO A 477 -22.93 -10.14 -0.28
N PHE A 478 -22.59 -9.48 0.84
CA PHE A 478 -21.22 -9.19 1.25
C PHE A 478 -21.00 -9.36 2.75
N SER A 479 -20.06 -10.20 3.19
CA SER A 479 -19.68 -10.31 4.60
C SER A 479 -18.69 -9.21 5.01
N PRO A 480 -18.90 -8.49 6.12
CA PRO A 480 -19.82 -8.78 7.23
C PRO A 480 -21.21 -8.10 7.17
N LEU A 481 -21.57 -7.41 6.08
CA LEU A 481 -22.85 -6.69 5.96
C LEU A 481 -24.06 -7.64 5.84
N ASP A 482 -23.86 -8.79 5.20
CA ASP A 482 -24.84 -9.84 4.99
C ASP A 482 -24.46 -11.11 5.76
N PRO A 483 -25.37 -11.68 6.56
CA PRO A 483 -25.12 -12.97 7.19
C PRO A 483 -25.17 -14.09 6.15
N ASN A 484 -24.07 -14.82 5.98
CA ASN A 484 -23.90 -15.96 5.07
C ASN A 484 -23.90 -15.60 3.56
N PRO A 485 -22.84 -14.97 3.01
CA PRO A 485 -22.82 -14.52 1.61
C PRO A 485 -22.80 -15.65 0.54
N TRP A 486 -22.77 -16.91 0.98
CA TRP A 486 -22.65 -18.11 0.14
C TRP A 486 -23.69 -19.20 0.43
N LEU A 487 -24.58 -18.98 1.40
CA LEU A 487 -25.78 -19.81 1.62
C LEU A 487 -26.96 -19.10 0.97
#